data_AF-A0A6V7L523-F1
#
_entry.id   AF-A0A6V7L523-F1
#
_cell.length_a   1.000
_cell.length_b   1.000
_cell.length_c   1.000
_cell.angle_alpha   90.00
_cell.angle_beta   90.00
_cell.angle_gamma   90.00
#
_symmetry.space_group_name_H-M   'P 1'
#
loop_
_entity.id
_entity.type
_entity.pdbx_description
1 polymer ?
#
loop_
_entity_poly.entity_id
_entity_poly.type
_entity_poly.pdbx_seq_one_letter_code
_entity_poly.pdbx_strand_id
1 'polypeptide(L)'
;ESSDSREPIFIPGDIKRRLSEMASTPSTTFSHDPEDPSAAVLKEPWELKQRRIRMSSPYGHLASWRLLAAIVKCGDDLRQELLASQLLEMLQRIWIDENVPLWLRPYKILCLSNDSGLIEPILNTVSLHQVKKHCQLTLLQYFEREFGATNTETFAIAQ
;
A
#
# COMPACT_ATOMS: atom_id res chain seq x y z
N GLU A 1 42.74 -23.53 -29.11
CA GLU A 1 41.92 -24.33 -28.18
C GLU A 1 40.61 -23.56 -27.98
N SER A 2 39.57 -23.83 -28.79
CA SER A 2 38.42 -24.70 -28.47
C SER A 2 37.86 -24.43 -27.08
N SER A 3 36.74 -23.71 -26.94
CA SER A 3 35.37 -24.23 -26.65
C SER A 3 34.71 -23.16 -25.73
N ASP A 4 33.41 -22.88 -25.64
CA ASP A 4 32.19 -23.62 -25.88
C ASP A 4 31.04 -22.58 -25.98
N SER A 5 30.48 -22.35 -27.17
CA SER A 5 29.29 -21.50 -27.35
C SER A 5 28.03 -22.36 -27.23
N ARG A 6 27.62 -22.71 -26.01
CA ARG A 6 26.35 -23.40 -25.78
C ARG A 6 25.22 -22.38 -25.67
N GLU A 7 24.43 -22.27 -26.73
CA GLU A 7 23.10 -21.67 -26.64
C GLU A 7 22.24 -22.47 -25.64
N PRO A 8 21.48 -21.80 -24.75
CA PRO A 8 20.63 -22.50 -23.81
C PRO A 8 19.49 -23.20 -24.55
N ILE A 9 19.49 -24.54 -24.52
CA ILE A 9 18.42 -25.38 -25.07
C ILE A 9 17.15 -25.15 -24.24
N PHE A 10 16.15 -24.50 -24.84
CA PHE A 10 14.83 -24.30 -24.24
C PHE A 10 13.94 -25.52 -24.48
N ILE A 11 13.71 -26.33 -23.44
CA ILE A 11 12.77 -27.45 -23.50
C ILE A 11 11.34 -26.90 -23.24
N PRO A 12 10.37 -27.12 -24.14
CA PRO A 12 9.00 -26.60 -23.97
C PRO A 12 8.31 -26.99 -22.66
N GLY A 13 8.66 -28.16 -22.10
CA GLY A 13 8.19 -28.62 -20.79
C GLY A 13 8.68 -27.76 -19.62
N ASP A 14 9.89 -27.21 -19.69
CA ASP A 14 10.44 -26.33 -18.67
C ASP A 14 9.76 -24.96 -18.67
N ILE A 15 9.30 -24.49 -19.84
CA ILE A 15 8.48 -23.27 -19.95
C ILE A 15 7.15 -23.47 -19.25
N LYS A 16 6.47 -24.60 -19.52
CA LYS A 16 5.17 -24.90 -18.91
C LYS A 16 5.27 -25.09 -17.39
N ARG A 17 6.34 -25.74 -16.91
CA ARG A 17 6.62 -25.88 -15.47
C ARG A 17 6.89 -24.52 -14.82
N ARG A 18 7.74 -23.69 -15.41
CA ARG A 18 8.03 -22.33 -14.91
C ARG A 18 6.80 -21.43 -14.88
N LEU A 19 5.95 -21.50 -15.91
CA LEU A 19 4.68 -20.76 -15.94
C LEU A 19 3.70 -21.25 -14.87
N SER A 20 3.67 -22.56 -14.60
CA SER A 20 2.85 -23.11 -13.51
C SER A 20 3.39 -22.77 -12.11
N GLU A 21 4.72 -22.71 -11.95
CA GLU A 21 5.39 -22.29 -10.70
C GLU A 21 5.24 -20.79 -10.45
N MET A 22 5.24 -19.96 -11.50
CA MET A 22 4.91 -18.53 -11.41
C MET A 22 3.43 -18.26 -11.13
N ALA A 23 2.55 -19.16 -11.55
CA ALA A 23 1.11 -19.06 -11.26
C ALA A 23 0.75 -19.54 -9.84
N SER A 24 1.59 -20.38 -9.22
CA SER A 24 1.36 -20.93 -7.88
C SER A 24 2.04 -20.16 -6.77
N THR A 25 2.96 -19.22 -7.08
CA THR A 25 3.43 -18.25 -6.09
C THR A 25 2.34 -17.20 -5.87
N PRO A 26 1.85 -16.98 -4.63
CA PRO A 26 1.06 -15.80 -4.35
C PRO A 26 1.97 -14.61 -4.63
N SER A 27 1.67 -13.85 -5.69
CA SER A 27 2.36 -12.61 -6.01
C SER A 27 2.04 -11.58 -4.92
N THR A 28 2.70 -11.71 -3.79
CA THR A 28 2.63 -10.77 -2.67
C THR A 28 3.42 -9.50 -2.95
N THR A 29 4.13 -9.43 -4.09
CA THR A 29 5.03 -8.34 -4.45
C THR A 29 4.89 -7.98 -5.91
N PHE A 30 4.53 -6.71 -6.16
CA PHE A 30 4.52 -6.13 -7.49
C PHE A 30 5.92 -6.16 -8.10
N SER A 31 5.99 -6.38 -9.41
CA SER A 31 7.22 -6.31 -10.20
C SER A 31 7.90 -4.96 -9.97
N HIS A 32 9.21 -4.97 -9.72
CA HIS A 32 10.02 -3.76 -9.57
C HIS A 32 10.00 -2.94 -10.86
N ASP A 33 9.26 -1.81 -10.84
CA ASP A 33 9.29 -0.80 -11.89
C ASP A 33 10.41 0.20 -11.59
N PRO A 34 11.47 0.30 -12.43
CA PRO A 34 12.56 1.24 -12.19
C PRO A 34 12.14 2.72 -12.30
N GLU A 35 11.02 3.05 -12.94
CA GLU A 35 10.48 4.43 -12.96
C GLU A 35 9.59 4.73 -11.75
N ASP A 36 9.08 3.71 -11.07
CA ASP A 36 8.29 3.84 -9.84
C ASP A 36 8.73 2.80 -8.79
N PRO A 37 9.90 2.98 -8.15
CA PRO A 37 10.41 2.05 -7.13
C PRO A 37 9.47 1.96 -5.91
N SER A 38 8.54 2.90 -5.74
CA SER A 38 7.54 2.86 -4.67
C SER A 38 6.51 1.75 -4.87
N ALA A 39 6.29 1.33 -6.12
CA ALA A 39 5.39 0.24 -6.49
C ALA A 39 5.81 -1.14 -5.98
N ALA A 40 7.12 -1.42 -5.88
CA ALA A 40 7.62 -2.68 -5.32
C ALA A 40 7.46 -2.73 -3.79
N VAL A 41 7.50 -1.57 -3.14
CA VAL A 41 7.32 -1.39 -1.68
C VAL A 41 5.84 -1.35 -1.28
N LEU A 42 4.94 -1.27 -2.27
CA LEU A 42 3.51 -0.99 -2.16
C LEU A 42 2.70 -2.05 -1.39
N LYS A 43 3.27 -3.22 -1.09
CA LYS A 43 2.66 -4.26 -0.25
C LYS A 43 3.45 -4.62 1.02
N GLU A 44 4.56 -3.94 1.36
CA GLU A 44 5.14 -4.16 2.70
C GLU A 44 4.16 -3.61 3.75
N PRO A 45 3.53 -4.46 4.59
CA PRO A 45 2.67 -3.98 5.65
C PRO A 45 3.48 -3.15 6.64
N TRP A 46 2.86 -2.11 7.18
CA TRP A 46 3.49 -1.19 8.12
C TRP A 46 4.15 -1.90 9.29
N GLU A 47 3.53 -2.98 9.80
CA GLU A 47 4.07 -3.78 10.89
C GLU A 47 5.42 -4.43 10.54
N LEU A 48 5.57 -4.92 9.30
CA LEU A 48 6.84 -5.48 8.82
C LEU A 48 7.90 -4.38 8.67
N LYS A 49 7.50 -3.23 8.13
CA LYS A 49 8.38 -2.06 8.00
C LYS A 49 8.88 -1.58 9.37
N GLN A 50 7.99 -1.51 10.36
CA GLN A 50 8.32 -1.18 11.74
C GLN A 50 9.31 -2.18 12.33
N ARG A 51 9.09 -3.49 12.19
CA ARG A 51 10.01 -4.53 12.68
C ARG A 51 11.38 -4.42 12.01
N ARG A 52 11.42 -4.29 10.69
CA ARG A 52 12.65 -4.16 9.90
C ARG A 52 13.49 -2.97 10.35
N ILE A 53 12.87 -1.79 10.48
CA ILE A 53 13.55 -0.57 10.92
C ILE A 53 13.94 -0.66 12.40
N ARG A 54 13.13 -1.31 13.25
CA ARG A 54 13.46 -1.52 14.66
C ARG A 54 14.73 -2.35 14.82
N MET A 55 14.85 -3.44 14.05
CA MET A 55 16.02 -4.33 14.11
C MET A 55 17.32 -3.64 13.68
N SER A 56 17.25 -2.72 12.70
CA SER A 56 18.42 -1.95 12.25
C SER A 56 18.67 -0.67 13.05
N SER A 57 17.71 -0.23 13.87
CA SER A 57 17.84 1.00 14.65
C SER A 57 18.74 0.79 15.87
N PRO A 58 19.74 1.67 16.11
CA PRO A 58 20.52 1.66 17.36
C PRO A 58 19.66 1.76 18.61
N TYR A 59 18.48 2.38 18.50
CA TYR A 59 17.54 2.61 19.59
C TYR A 59 16.41 1.57 19.65
N GLY A 60 16.39 0.57 18.75
CA GLY A 60 15.29 -0.38 18.63
C GLY A 60 15.06 -1.24 19.86
N HIS A 61 16.10 -1.42 20.69
CA HIS A 61 16.04 -2.16 21.94
C HIS A 61 15.26 -1.43 23.05
N LEU A 62 15.03 -0.11 22.93
CA LEU A 62 14.30 0.66 23.92
C LEU A 62 12.81 0.27 23.92
N ALA A 63 12.23 0.11 25.11
CA ALA A 63 10.81 -0.20 25.26
C ALA A 63 9.90 0.94 24.78
N SER A 64 10.38 2.19 24.88
CA SER A 64 9.69 3.40 24.42
C SER A 64 9.84 3.67 22.92
N TRP A 65 10.62 2.85 22.20
CA TRP A 65 10.88 3.07 20.78
C TRP A 65 9.59 2.98 19.97
N ARG A 66 9.33 4.00 19.15
CA ARG A 66 8.18 4.06 18.23
C ARG A 66 8.62 4.66 16.90
N LEU A 67 8.13 4.05 15.82
CA LEU A 67 8.26 4.61 14.47
C LEU A 67 6.99 5.34 14.09
N LEU A 68 7.14 6.57 13.60
CA LEU A 68 6.06 7.40 13.05
C LEU A 68 6.35 7.67 11.57
N ALA A 69 5.29 7.90 10.79
CA ALA A 69 5.38 8.35 9.40
C ALA A 69 4.70 9.71 9.26
N ALA A 70 5.25 10.54 8.38
CA ALA A 70 4.69 11.82 8.00
C ALA A 70 5.02 12.09 6.53
N ILE A 71 4.09 12.72 5.82
CA ILE A 71 4.33 13.33 4.51
C ILE A 71 4.67 14.79 4.78
N VAL A 72 5.83 15.23 4.30
CA VAL A 72 6.26 16.63 4.39
C VAL A 72 5.83 17.32 3.10
N LYS A 73 5.07 18.41 3.22
CA LYS A 73 4.71 19.27 2.09
C LYS A 73 5.33 20.66 2.27
N CYS A 74 6.01 21.11 1.21
CA CYS A 74 6.65 22.41 1.12
C CYS A 74 6.14 23.11 -0.15
N GLY A 75 5.79 24.39 -0.05
CA GLY A 75 5.18 25.19 -1.12
C GLY A 75 3.65 25.10 -1.19
N ASP A 76 3.01 24.34 -0.30
CA ASP A 76 1.55 24.13 -0.28
C ASP A 76 0.94 24.72 1.00
N ASP A 77 -0.15 25.47 0.86
CA ASP A 77 -0.96 25.95 1.98
C ASP A 77 -1.97 24.87 2.40
N LEU A 78 -1.72 24.20 3.54
CA LEU A 78 -2.55 23.09 4.02
C LEU A 78 -3.78 23.52 4.83
N ARG A 79 -4.09 24.83 4.93
CA ARG A 79 -5.20 25.32 5.77
C ARG A 79 -6.56 24.86 5.26
N GLN A 80 -6.72 24.70 3.95
CA GLN A 80 -7.96 24.19 3.37
C GLN A 80 -8.16 22.71 3.70
N GLU A 81 -7.10 21.91 3.59
CA GLU A 81 -7.13 20.51 3.93
C GLU A 81 -7.34 20.31 5.43
N LEU A 82 -6.76 21.16 6.28
CA LEU A 82 -7.00 21.15 7.72
C LEU A 82 -8.49 21.35 8.03
N LEU A 83 -9.14 22.33 7.40
CA LEU A 83 -10.59 22.54 7.54
C LEU A 83 -11.39 21.33 7.06
N ALA A 84 -11.00 20.73 5.92
CA ALA A 84 -11.66 19.53 5.41
C ALA A 84 -11.53 18.35 6.39
N SER A 85 -10.35 18.15 6.99
CA SER A 85 -10.13 17.11 8.00
C SER A 85 -11.02 17.32 9.23
N GLN A 86 -11.11 18.56 9.73
CA GLN A 86 -12.01 18.91 10.85
C GLN A 86 -13.48 18.64 10.52
N LEU A 87 -13.91 18.94 9.28
CA LEU A 87 -15.27 18.65 8.82
C LEU A 87 -15.53 17.15 8.78
N LEU A 88 -14.59 16.36 8.27
CA LEU A 88 -14.69 14.89 8.24
C LEU A 88 -14.77 14.30 9.66
N GLU A 89 -13.97 14.82 10.61
CA GLU A 89 -14.07 14.41 12.02
C GLU A 89 -15.43 14.74 12.62
N MET A 90 -15.98 15.92 12.32
CA MET A 90 -17.30 16.31 12.81
C MET A 90 -18.41 15.42 12.24
N LEU A 91 -18.40 15.17 10.93
CA LEU A 91 -19.36 14.28 10.27
C LEU A 91 -19.29 12.86 10.84
N GLN A 92 -18.07 12.35 11.07
CA GLN A 92 -17.88 11.06 11.71
C GLN A 92 -18.51 11.00 13.11
N ARG A 93 -18.36 12.05 13.93
CA ARG A 93 -19.01 12.13 15.25
C ARG A 93 -20.53 12.09 15.13
N ILE A 94 -21.11 12.90 14.22
CA ILE A 94 -22.55 12.94 13.97
C ILE A 94 -23.07 11.55 13.56
N TRP A 95 -22.39 10.84 12.66
CA TRP A 95 -22.82 9.51 12.23
C TRP A 95 -22.73 8.46 13.34
N ILE A 96 -21.74 8.58 14.23
CA ILE A 96 -21.66 7.72 15.42
C ILE A 96 -22.85 8.01 16.37
N ASP A 97 -23.12 9.29 16.65
CA ASP A 97 -24.19 9.70 17.56
C ASP A 97 -25.58 9.28 17.04
N GLU A 98 -25.80 9.40 15.73
CA GLU A 98 -27.05 9.03 15.05
C GLU A 98 -27.12 7.55 14.66
N ASN A 99 -26.14 6.72 15.05
CA ASN A 99 -26.05 5.29 14.72
C ASN A 99 -26.14 4.99 13.20
N VAL A 100 -25.56 5.86 12.37
CA VAL A 100 -25.45 5.66 10.94
C VAL A 100 -24.13 4.94 10.62
N PRO A 101 -24.15 3.74 10.00
CA PRO A 101 -22.96 2.89 9.82
C PRO A 101 -22.09 3.35 8.63
N LEU A 102 -21.78 4.64 8.57
CA LEU A 102 -20.85 5.20 7.58
C LEU A 102 -19.42 5.18 8.14
N TRP A 103 -18.46 4.94 7.26
CA TRP A 103 -17.05 4.83 7.63
C TRP A 103 -16.21 5.93 7.00
N LEU A 104 -15.38 6.60 7.81
CA LEU A 104 -14.39 7.56 7.38
C LEU A 104 -13.07 7.30 8.09
N ARG A 105 -12.00 7.73 7.42
CA ARG A 105 -10.66 7.82 7.99
C ARG A 105 -10.12 9.26 7.85
N PRO A 106 -10.54 10.20 8.72
CA PRO A 106 -9.88 11.49 8.81
C PRO A 106 -8.39 11.28 9.14
N TYR A 107 -7.51 12.09 8.56
CA TYR A 107 -6.08 12.05 8.82
C TYR A 107 -5.60 13.41 9.32
N LYS A 108 -4.58 13.39 10.17
CA LYS A 108 -4.08 14.61 10.80
C LYS A 108 -3.31 15.47 9.82
N ILE A 109 -3.54 16.77 9.94
CA ILE A 109 -2.86 17.80 9.17
C ILE A 109 -2.30 18.81 10.16
N LEU A 110 -1.03 19.14 10.01
CA LEU A 110 -0.34 20.13 10.81
C LEU A 110 0.20 21.23 9.89
N CYS A 111 -0.45 22.39 9.90
CA CYS A 111 0.07 23.58 9.24
C CYS A 111 1.24 24.14 10.06
N LEU A 112 2.42 24.24 9.44
CA LEU A 112 3.63 24.80 10.06
C LEU A 112 3.83 26.27 9.69
N SER A 113 3.52 26.63 8.44
CA SER A 113 3.53 28.00 7.92
C SER A 113 2.37 28.20 6.93
N ASN A 114 2.36 29.33 6.21
CA ASN A 114 1.40 29.60 5.15
C ASN A 114 1.62 28.75 3.88
N ASP A 115 2.74 28.04 3.79
CA ASP A 115 3.20 27.31 2.62
C ASP A 115 3.93 26.00 2.98
N SER A 116 3.81 25.53 4.22
CA SER A 116 4.39 24.25 4.63
C SER A 116 3.58 23.58 5.72
N GLY A 117 3.66 22.25 5.74
CA GLY A 117 3.02 21.46 6.77
C GLY A 117 3.29 19.96 6.66
N LEU A 118 2.73 19.23 7.61
CA LEU A 118 2.81 17.77 7.69
C LEU A 118 1.44 17.16 7.52
N ILE A 119 1.41 16.01 6.84
CA ILE A 119 0.21 15.19 6.67
C ILE A 119 0.50 13.80 7.23
N GLU A 120 -0.41 13.27 8.05
CA GLU A 120 -0.38 11.88 8.48
C GLU A 120 -0.76 10.95 7.30
N PRO A 121 0.13 10.06 6.85
CA PRO A 121 -0.20 9.12 5.80
C PRO A 121 -1.14 8.03 6.30
N ILE A 122 -2.09 7.60 5.46
CA ILE A 122 -2.87 6.40 5.73
C ILE A 122 -2.01 5.17 5.40
N LEU A 123 -1.61 4.47 6.46
CA LEU A 123 -0.78 3.27 6.38
C LEU A 123 -1.52 2.12 5.68
N ASN A 124 -0.77 1.21 5.06
CA ASN A 124 -1.31 0.04 4.34
C ASN A 124 -2.33 0.41 3.24
N THR A 125 -2.21 1.59 2.64
CA THR A 125 -3.06 2.01 1.53
C THR A 125 -2.24 2.39 0.32
N VAL A 126 -2.91 2.27 -0.83
CA VAL A 126 -2.33 2.50 -2.15
C VAL A 126 -3.37 3.24 -2.98
N SER A 127 -2.93 4.11 -3.89
CA SER A 127 -3.88 4.84 -4.72
C SER A 127 -4.59 3.89 -5.69
N LEU A 128 -5.86 4.17 -6.00
CA LEU A 128 -6.61 3.41 -7.00
C LEU A 128 -5.92 3.41 -8.36
N HIS A 129 -5.25 4.51 -8.72
CA HIS A 129 -4.46 4.61 -9.94
C HIS A 129 -3.33 3.58 -9.97
N GLN A 130 -2.54 3.48 -8.88
CA GLN A 130 -1.48 2.48 -8.78
C GLN A 130 -2.03 1.06 -8.83
N VAL A 131 -3.15 0.77 -8.14
CA VAL A 131 -3.81 -0.55 -8.22
C VAL A 131 -4.11 -0.92 -9.68
N LYS A 132 -4.74 -0.01 -10.43
CA LYS A 132 -5.07 -0.24 -11.85
C LYS A 132 -3.84 -0.36 -12.72
N LYS A 133 -2.84 0.51 -12.55
CA LYS A 133 -1.58 0.49 -13.33
C LYS A 133 -0.82 -0.83 -13.15
N HIS A 134 -0.73 -1.34 -11.92
CA HIS A 134 0.03 -2.57 -11.66
C HIS A 134 -0.74 -3.85 -11.90
N CYS A 135 -2.05 -3.86 -11.62
CA CYS A 135 -2.84 -5.07 -11.79
C CYS A 135 -3.36 -5.24 -13.21
N GLN A 136 -3.56 -4.13 -13.95
CA GLN A 136 -4.23 -4.12 -15.26
C GLN A 136 -5.60 -4.83 -15.21
N LEU A 137 -6.31 -4.67 -14.09
CA LEU A 137 -7.62 -5.25 -13.82
C LEU A 137 -8.66 -4.15 -13.57
N THR A 138 -9.94 -4.48 -13.71
CA THR A 138 -11.01 -3.67 -13.14
C THR A 138 -10.98 -3.73 -11.61
N LEU A 139 -11.63 -2.78 -10.93
CA LEU A 139 -11.65 -2.79 -9.46
C LEU A 139 -12.39 -4.01 -8.91
N LEU A 140 -13.48 -4.45 -9.56
CA LEU A 140 -14.20 -5.66 -9.19
C LEU A 140 -13.30 -6.90 -9.30
N GLN A 141 -12.58 -7.05 -10.43
CA GLN A 141 -11.65 -8.16 -10.63
C GLN A 141 -10.50 -8.14 -9.62
N TYR A 142 -10.03 -6.95 -9.22
CA TYR A 142 -9.04 -6.80 -8.16
C TYR A 142 -9.61 -7.29 -6.81
N PHE A 143 -10.85 -6.95 -6.48
CA PHE A 143 -11.53 -7.43 -5.27
C PHE A 143 -11.71 -8.95 -5.30
N GLU A 144 -12.14 -9.52 -6.42
CA GLU A 144 -12.28 -10.97 -6.57
C GLU A 144 -10.94 -11.70 -6.38
N ARG A 145 -9.85 -11.09 -6.86
CA ARG A 145 -8.49 -11.65 -6.74
C ARG A 145 -7.93 -11.56 -5.32
N GLU A 146 -8.12 -10.44 -4.62
CA GLU A 146 -7.53 -10.24 -3.29
C GLU A 146 -8.41 -10.76 -2.15
N PHE A 147 -9.74 -10.70 -2.28
CA PHE A 147 -10.70 -11.08 -1.24
C PHE A 147 -11.48 -12.37 -1.56
N GLY A 148 -11.29 -12.97 -2.74
CA GLY A 148 -11.97 -14.19 -3.18
C GLY A 148 -13.26 -13.91 -3.95
N ALA A 149 -13.96 -14.97 -4.35
CA ALA A 149 -15.17 -14.86 -5.18
C ALA A 149 -16.29 -14.04 -4.51
N THR A 150 -17.21 -13.51 -5.31
CA THR A 150 -18.33 -12.66 -4.83
C THR A 150 -19.26 -13.30 -3.79
N ASN A 151 -19.22 -14.63 -3.65
CA ASN A 151 -20.00 -15.38 -2.69
C ASN A 151 -19.27 -15.63 -1.35
N THR A 152 -18.03 -15.18 -1.21
CA THR A 152 -17.26 -15.37 0.03
C THR A 152 -17.59 -14.28 1.04
N GLU A 153 -17.53 -14.65 2.32
CA GLU A 153 -17.70 -13.69 3.42
C GLU A 153 -16.64 -12.58 3.37
N THR A 154 -15.40 -12.92 2.99
CA THR A 154 -14.29 -11.97 2.87
C THR A 154 -14.55 -10.93 1.77
N PHE A 155 -15.13 -11.32 0.64
CA PHE A 155 -15.54 -10.36 -0.39
C PHE A 155 -16.71 -9.51 0.11
N ALA A 156 -17.69 -10.12 0.77
CA ALA A 156 -18.86 -9.43 1.28
C ALA A 156 -18.53 -8.37 2.36
N ILE A 157 -17.51 -8.62 3.18
CA ILE A 157 -17.00 -7.65 4.17
C ILE A 157 -16.23 -6.51 3.49
N ALA A 158 -15.56 -6.78 2.36
CA ALA A 158 -14.71 -5.80 1.70
C ALA A 158 -15.45 -4.83 0.77
N GLN A 159 -16.55 -5.27 0.13
CA GLN A 159 -17.27 -4.53 -0.91
C GLN A 159 -18.06 -3.31 -0.41
#